data_AF-A0A2G2VDV3-F1
#
_entry.id   AF-A0A2G2VDV3-F1
#
_cell.length_a   1.000
_cell.length_b   1.000
_cell.length_c   1.000
_cell.angle_alpha   90.00
_cell.angle_beta   90.00
_cell.angle_gamma   90.00
#
_symmetry.space_group_name_H-M   'P 1'
#
loop_
_entity.id
_entity.type
_entity.pdbx_description
1 polymer ?
#
loop_
_entity_poly.entity_id
_entity_poly.type
_entity_poly.pdbx_seq_one_letter_code
_entity_poly.pdbx_strand_id
1 'polypeptide(L)'
;MASFELIGDSKEFITTYTFGTHTAKHTFCKVCGITSFYIPRSNPDGIAVTLRCVDPGTLAHVEIKCFDGQNWEDSYEQTGITSCSKATDEEDPK
;
A
#
# COMPACT_ATOMS: atom_id res chain seq x y z
N MET A 1 3.58 11.68 12.28
CA MET A 1 4.02 10.44 12.98
C MET A 1 3.78 9.29 12.02
N ALA A 2 4.76 8.45 11.75
CA ALA A 2 4.60 7.37 10.78
C ALA A 2 3.85 6.19 11.43
N SER A 3 2.68 5.85 10.91
CA SER A 3 1.82 4.76 11.43
C SER A 3 2.24 3.36 10.97
N PHE A 4 3.48 3.18 10.49
CA PHE A 4 3.99 1.93 9.95
C PHE A 4 5.47 1.75 10.31
N GLU A 5 5.82 0.59 10.86
CA GLU A 5 7.18 0.25 11.27
C GLU A 5 7.52 -1.21 10.93
N LEU A 6 8.76 -1.43 10.49
CA LEU A 6 9.31 -2.77 10.29
C LEU A 6 9.92 -3.30 11.59
N ILE A 7 9.44 -4.46 12.03
CA ILE A 7 9.87 -5.11 13.27
C ILE A 7 11.06 -6.05 13.04
N GLY A 8 11.88 -6.22 14.09
CA GLY A 8 13.01 -7.16 14.10
C GLY A 8 14.00 -6.95 12.94
N ASP A 9 14.55 -8.04 12.44
CA ASP A 9 15.56 -8.04 11.37
C ASP A 9 14.94 -7.97 9.97
N SER A 10 13.63 -7.73 9.86
CA SER A 10 12.91 -7.77 8.58
C SER A 10 13.51 -6.83 7.53
N LYS A 11 14.07 -5.68 7.95
CA LYS A 11 14.78 -4.73 7.07
C LYS A 11 15.92 -5.37 6.27
N GLU A 12 16.57 -6.41 6.80
CA GLU A 12 17.68 -7.08 6.11
C GLU A 12 17.21 -7.91 4.91
N PHE A 13 15.96 -8.35 4.92
CA PHE A 13 15.37 -9.21 3.89
C PHE A 13 14.59 -8.45 2.84
N ILE A 14 14.33 -7.17 3.07
CA ILE A 14 13.57 -6.33 2.16
C ILE A 14 14.51 -5.66 1.15
N THR A 15 14.09 -5.62 -0.11
CA THR A 15 14.73 -4.83 -1.16
C THR A 15 13.68 -3.99 -1.89
N THR A 16 14.13 -2.95 -2.58
CA THR A 16 13.24 -2.02 -3.31
C THR A 16 13.79 -1.75 -4.68
N TYR A 17 12.93 -1.83 -5.69
CA TYR A 17 13.21 -1.29 -7.01
C TYR A 17 12.23 -0.19 -7.37
N THR A 18 12.61 0.62 -8.36
CA THR A 18 11.81 1.72 -8.87
C THR A 18 11.97 1.79 -10.38
N PHE A 19 10.96 2.29 -11.09
CA PHE A 19 11.00 2.52 -12.53
C PHE A 19 10.12 3.72 -12.90
N GLY A 20 10.16 4.13 -14.17
CA GLY A 20 9.34 5.23 -14.67
C GLY A 20 9.67 6.54 -13.96
N THR A 21 8.70 7.13 -13.27
CA THR A 21 8.90 8.37 -12.49
C THR A 21 9.65 8.15 -11.18
N HIS A 22 9.94 6.90 -10.81
CA HIS A 22 10.54 6.50 -9.53
C HIS A 22 9.73 6.90 -8.28
N THR A 23 8.48 7.32 -8.46
CA THR A 23 7.55 7.68 -7.37
C THR A 23 7.16 6.45 -6.57
N ALA A 24 6.71 5.38 -7.24
CA ALA A 24 6.42 4.12 -6.58
C ALA A 24 7.72 3.46 -6.10
N LYS A 25 7.71 2.97 -4.86
CA LYS A 25 8.78 2.15 -4.28
C LYS A 25 8.28 0.72 -4.19
N HIS A 26 8.67 -0.11 -5.14
CA HIS A 26 8.26 -1.51 -5.20
C HIS A 26 9.14 -2.32 -4.26
N THR A 27 8.63 -2.50 -3.05
CA THR A 27 9.34 -3.12 -1.93
C THR A 27 8.89 -4.57 -1.78
N PHE A 28 9.82 -5.51 -1.64
CA PHE A 28 9.52 -6.93 -1.55
C PHE A 28 10.63 -7.71 -0.81
N CYS A 29 10.33 -8.93 -0.37
CA CYS A 29 11.32 -9.81 0.24
C CYS A 29 12.28 -10.36 -0.81
N LYS A 30 13.57 -10.06 -0.68
CA LYS A 30 14.63 -10.52 -1.59
C LYS A 30 14.87 -12.04 -1.56
N VAL A 31 14.34 -12.74 -0.55
CA VAL A 31 14.47 -14.20 -0.40
C VAL A 31 13.32 -14.95 -1.06
N CYS A 32 12.07 -14.57 -0.78
CA CYS A 32 10.88 -15.28 -1.27
C CYS A 32 10.11 -14.55 -2.38
N GLY A 33 10.44 -13.31 -2.70
CA GLY A 33 9.78 -12.51 -3.74
C GLY A 33 8.45 -11.87 -3.34
N ILE A 34 7.95 -12.09 -2.12
CA ILE A 34 6.64 -11.58 -1.69
C ILE A 34 6.70 -10.07 -1.41
N THR A 35 5.77 -9.33 -2.01
CA THR A 35 5.47 -7.93 -1.70
C THR A 35 4.43 -7.87 -0.59
N SER A 36 4.86 -7.80 0.66
CA SER A 36 3.94 -7.63 1.80
C SER A 36 3.44 -6.19 1.94
N PHE A 37 4.25 -5.22 1.53
CA PHE A 37 3.91 -3.81 1.49
C PHE A 37 4.74 -3.07 0.44
N TYR A 38 4.28 -1.91 -0.01
CA TYR A 38 5.04 -1.02 -0.89
C TYR A 38 4.52 0.42 -0.84
N ILE A 39 5.25 1.37 -1.42
CA ILE A 39 4.77 2.76 -1.59
C ILE A 39 4.23 2.90 -3.02
N PRO A 40 2.92 3.07 -3.23
CA PRO A 40 2.33 3.18 -4.56
C PRO A 40 2.54 4.56 -5.18
N ARG A 41 2.48 4.63 -6.52
CA ARG A 41 2.51 5.91 -7.27
C ARG A 41 1.34 6.82 -6.91
N SER A 42 0.16 6.24 -6.68
CA SER A 42 -1.09 6.97 -6.41
C SER A 42 -1.10 7.64 -5.03
N ASN A 43 -0.41 7.05 -4.06
CA ASN A 43 -0.38 7.47 -2.66
C ASN A 43 1.07 7.44 -2.18
N PRO A 44 1.93 8.36 -2.67
CA PRO A 44 3.36 8.36 -2.34
C PRO A 44 3.65 8.70 -0.87
N ASP A 45 2.64 9.15 -0.14
CA ASP A 45 2.65 9.48 1.27
C ASP A 45 2.15 8.34 2.17
N GLY A 46 1.71 7.22 1.59
CA GLY A 46 1.15 6.08 2.30
C GLY A 46 1.88 4.77 2.04
N ILE A 47 1.47 3.73 2.78
CA ILE A 47 1.92 2.34 2.60
C ILE A 47 0.73 1.51 2.14
N ALA A 48 0.87 0.83 1.01
CA ALA A 48 -0.06 -0.20 0.57
C ALA A 48 0.35 -1.54 1.17
N VAL A 49 -0.57 -2.23 1.85
CA VAL A 49 -0.35 -3.55 2.44
C VAL A 49 -1.10 -4.61 1.62
N THR A 50 -0.42 -5.72 1.32
CA THR A 50 -1.03 -6.82 0.57
C THR A 50 -2.01 -7.58 1.47
N LEU A 51 -3.29 -7.59 1.09
CA LEU A 51 -4.39 -8.20 1.86
C LEU A 51 -4.09 -9.61 2.39
N ARG A 52 -3.50 -10.47 1.54
CA ARG A 52 -3.20 -11.87 1.91
C ARG A 52 -2.01 -12.04 2.85
N CYS A 53 -1.28 -10.96 3.15
CA CYS A 53 -0.16 -10.96 4.10
C CYS A 53 -0.58 -10.46 5.49
N VAL A 54 -1.86 -10.13 5.69
CA VAL A 54 -2.40 -9.72 6.98
C VAL A 54 -2.89 -10.95 7.74
N ASP A 55 -2.61 -11.01 9.04
CA ASP A 55 -3.03 -12.14 9.87
C ASP A 55 -4.56 -12.28 9.91
N PRO A 56 -5.10 -13.51 9.84
CA PRO A 56 -6.53 -13.75 9.95
C PRO A 56 -7.13 -13.13 11.22
N GLY A 57 -8.26 -12.43 11.06
CA GLY A 57 -8.95 -11.75 12.17
C GLY A 57 -8.51 -10.31 12.43
N THR A 58 -7.47 -9.81 11.75
CA THR A 58 -7.03 -8.41 11.89
C THR A 58 -7.97 -7.41 11.22
N LEU A 59 -8.56 -7.78 10.07
CA LEU A 59 -9.42 -6.90 9.28
C LEU A 59 -10.89 -7.14 9.61
N ALA A 60 -11.61 -6.09 9.98
CA ALA A 60 -13.06 -6.15 10.22
C ALA A 60 -13.88 -6.06 8.93
N HIS A 61 -13.37 -5.35 7.91
CA HIS A 61 -14.05 -5.12 6.64
C HIS A 61 -13.04 -5.03 5.50
N VAL A 62 -13.45 -5.46 4.30
CA VAL A 62 -12.67 -5.33 3.06
C VAL A 62 -13.60 -4.86 1.95
N GLU A 63 -13.31 -3.71 1.37
CA GLU A 63 -13.96 -3.21 0.16
C GLU A 63 -13.05 -3.45 -1.04
N ILE A 64 -13.59 -4.01 -2.13
CA ILE A 64 -12.85 -4.26 -3.37
C ILE A 64 -13.30 -3.27 -4.43
N LYS A 65 -12.38 -2.42 -4.88
CA LYS A 65 -12.57 -1.47 -6.00
C LYS A 65 -11.73 -1.91 -7.19
N CYS A 66 -12.37 -1.99 -8.36
CA CYS A 66 -11.64 -2.24 -9.60
C CYS A 66 -10.84 -1.00 -9.99
N PHE A 67 -9.62 -1.20 -10.50
CA PHE A 67 -8.76 -0.12 -10.99
C PHE A 67 -8.20 -0.53 -12.35
N ASP A 68 -8.31 0.35 -13.35
CA ASP A 68 -7.75 0.11 -14.67
C ASP A 68 -6.28 0.56 -14.69
N GLY A 69 -5.37 -0.42 -14.68
CA GLY A 69 -3.94 -0.16 -14.76
C GLY A 69 -3.45 0.21 -16.16
N GLN A 70 -4.21 -0.06 -17.22
CA GLN A 70 -3.86 0.28 -18.59
C GLN A 70 -4.16 1.75 -18.89
N ASN A 71 -5.33 2.24 -18.47
CA ASN A 71 -5.73 3.65 -18.56
C ASN A 71 -5.55 4.35 -17.21
N TRP A 72 -4.30 4.37 -16.72
CA TRP A 72 -3.97 4.75 -15.35
C TRP A 72 -4.42 6.17 -14.99
N GLU A 73 -4.16 7.15 -15.86
CA GLU A 73 -4.50 8.55 -15.63
C GLU A 73 -6.01 8.75 -15.45
N ASP A 74 -6.82 8.23 -16.37
CA ASP A 74 -8.29 8.31 -16.29
C ASP A 74 -8.83 7.61 -15.04
N SER A 75 -8.31 6.41 -14.74
CA SER A 75 -8.72 5.64 -13.56
C SER A 75 -8.32 6.37 -12.26
N TYR A 76 -7.14 6.97 -12.21
CA TYR A 76 -6.67 7.72 -11.05
C TYR A 76 -7.56 8.95 -10.76
N GLU A 77 -7.97 9.68 -11.80
CA GLU A 77 -8.86 10.84 -11.65
C GLU A 77 -10.28 10.44 -11.21
N GLN A 78 -10.83 9.36 -11.77
CA GLN A 78 -12.22 8.96 -11.53
C GLN A 78 -12.44 8.18 -10.24
N THR A 79 -11.46 7.41 -9.78
CA THR A 79 -11.63 6.48 -8.64
C THR A 79 -11.45 7.14 -7.27
N GLY A 80 -10.81 8.31 -7.21
CA GLY A 80 -10.48 8.97 -5.94
C GLY A 80 -9.49 8.20 -5.07
N ILE A 81 -8.71 7.27 -5.65
CA ILE A 81 -7.77 6.38 -4.92
C ILE A 81 -6.78 7.12 -4.00
N THR A 82 -6.53 8.39 -4.26
CA THR A 82 -5.68 9.28 -3.43
C THR A 82 -6.20 9.46 -2.00
N SER A 83 -7.52 9.37 -1.78
CA SER A 83 -8.09 9.52 -0.44
C SER A 83 -7.76 8.34 0.47
N CYS A 84 -7.43 7.17 -0.09
CA CYS A 84 -7.17 5.94 0.66
C CYS A 84 -5.93 5.99 1.57
N SER A 85 -5.03 6.98 1.42
CA SER A 85 -3.89 7.20 2.33
C SER A 85 -4.09 8.36 3.30
N LYS A 86 -5.21 9.08 3.21
CA LYS A 86 -5.52 10.21 4.07
C LYS A 86 -6.32 9.72 5.27
N ALA A 87 -6.00 10.23 6.45
CA ALA A 87 -6.86 10.04 7.61
C ALA A 87 -8.20 10.72 7.33
N THR A 88 -9.30 9.97 7.44
CA THR A 88 -10.64 10.55 7.55
C THR A 88 -10.83 10.95 9.01
N ASP A 89 -11.23 12.21 9.26
CA ASP A 89 -11.72 12.66 10.55
C ASP A 89 -13.11 12.02 10.81
N GLU A 90 -13.16 10.69 10.95
CA GLU A 90 -14.35 10.00 11.43
C GLU A 90 -14.01 9.35 12.78
N GLU A 91 -14.62 9.91 13.84
CA GLU A 91 -14.66 9.31 15.16
C GLU A 91 -15.25 7.89 15.06
N ASP A 92 -14.44 6.90 15.43
CA ASP A 92 -14.87 5.51 15.60
C ASP A 92 -15.99 5.47 16.67
N PRO A 93 -17.23 5.07 16.35
CA PRO A 93 -18.27 4.95 17.36
C PRO A 93 -17.96 3.74 18.23
N LYS A 94 -17.61 4.04 19.47
CA LYS A 94 -17.37 3.16 20.62
C LYS A 94 -18.35 1.97 20.74
#